data_AF-W6MJJ7-F1
#
_entry.id   AF-W6MJJ7-F1
#
_cell.length_a   1.000
_cell.length_b   1.000
_cell.length_c   1.000
_cell.angle_alpha   90.00
_cell.angle_beta   90.00
_cell.angle_gamma   90.00
#
_symmetry.space_group_name_H-M   'P 1'
#
loop_
_entity.id
_entity.type
_entity.pdbx_description
1 polymer ?
#
loop_
_entity_poly.entity_id
_entity_poly.type
_entity_poly.pdbx_seq_one_letter_code
_entity_poly.pdbx_strand_id
1 'polypeptide(L)'
;MAPYNPGDIVLSKLGSFPPWPAIVFPEDALPPEVLKSKPKKGRTWPVCYFAEATFNWDSERTLSPLTTEMCHSFLKKSSGKKAKRLVMAYEIALENPSLDEIIGSLNIDAEESSKAKPKQEPQIVASNSPRKKKTDSNKSSKSSTPQPKRSYTDAEKETLAKSYRAKLQKGLVIRETQPSIEELQHCSSVLSHLEEFQATIGVSLELLKTSKLHKVLKAIIKIPKLERPEDFQFHKRCEKLLSDWTDLISAIKNEKVPEYGIKPEAAETTRSEK
;
A
#
# COMPACT_ATOMS: atom_id res chain seq x y z
N MET A 1 19.71 -24.49 -5.29
CA MET A 1 18.27 -24.65 -4.94
C MET A 1 17.44 -24.07 -6.09
N ALA A 2 16.11 -24.13 -6.03
CA ALA A 2 15.28 -23.41 -7.00
C ALA A 2 15.54 -21.89 -6.87
N PRO A 3 15.50 -21.12 -7.97
CA PRO A 3 15.64 -19.67 -7.90
C PRO A 3 14.47 -19.06 -7.13
N TYR A 4 14.73 -18.00 -6.37
CA TYR A 4 13.67 -17.22 -5.75
C TYR A 4 12.93 -16.37 -6.79
N ASN A 5 11.63 -16.22 -6.63
CA ASN A 5 10.75 -15.43 -7.50
C ASN A 5 10.30 -14.14 -6.80
N PRO A 6 9.95 -13.09 -7.55
CA PRO A 6 9.31 -11.91 -6.97
C PRO A 6 8.09 -12.29 -6.14
N GLY A 7 8.02 -11.77 -4.91
CA GLY A 7 6.99 -12.10 -3.94
C GLY A 7 7.40 -13.16 -2.91
N ASP A 8 8.48 -13.91 -3.13
CA ASP A 8 8.97 -14.87 -2.14
C ASP A 8 9.46 -14.14 -0.89
N ILE A 9 8.92 -14.55 0.27
CA ILE A 9 9.38 -14.05 1.57
C ILE A 9 10.60 -14.85 2.02
N VAL A 10 11.69 -14.13 2.27
CA VAL A 10 13.02 -14.67 2.52
C VAL A 10 13.62 -14.04 3.78
N LEU A 11 14.59 -14.74 4.35
CA LEU A 11 15.41 -14.27 5.43
C LEU A 11 16.82 -13.99 4.89
N SER A 12 17.22 -12.72 4.99
CA SER A 12 18.53 -12.24 4.52
C SER A 12 19.50 -12.09 5.69
N LYS A 13 20.70 -12.67 5.56
CA LYS A 13 21.77 -12.62 6.57
C LYS A 13 22.99 -11.87 6.03
N LEU A 14 23.01 -10.56 6.22
CA LEU A 14 24.13 -9.71 5.83
C LEU A 14 25.16 -9.54 6.97
N GLY A 15 26.39 -9.98 6.74
CA GLY A 15 27.53 -9.73 7.64
C GLY A 15 27.23 -10.02 9.12
N SER A 16 27.46 -9.01 9.98
CA SER A 16 27.22 -9.09 11.44
C SER A 16 25.79 -8.72 11.86
N PHE A 17 24.93 -8.26 10.94
CA PHE A 17 23.53 -7.94 11.24
C PHE A 17 22.73 -9.21 11.56
N PRO A 18 21.69 -9.14 12.41
CA PRO A 18 20.80 -10.28 12.61
C PRO A 18 20.11 -10.67 11.29
N PRO A 19 19.72 -11.95 11.10
CA PRO A 19 18.90 -12.34 9.97
C PRO A 19 17.61 -11.50 9.91
N TRP A 20 17.39 -10.82 8.79
CA TRP A 20 16.30 -9.85 8.61
C TRP A 20 15.27 -10.34 7.58
N PRO A 21 13.96 -10.29 7.90
CA PRO A 21 12.89 -10.63 6.97
C PRO A 21 12.78 -9.67 5.78
N ALA A 22 12.74 -10.21 4.58
CA ALA A 22 12.63 -9.45 3.35
C ALA A 22 11.72 -10.15 2.34
N ILE A 23 11.29 -9.42 1.32
CA ILE A 23 10.58 -9.97 0.17
C ILE A 23 11.43 -9.79 -1.09
N VAL A 24 11.48 -10.81 -1.93
CA VAL A 24 12.13 -10.69 -3.24
C VAL A 24 11.30 -9.74 -4.09
N PHE A 25 11.94 -8.69 -4.58
CA PHE A 25 11.29 -7.60 -5.29
C PHE A 25 11.44 -7.79 -6.81
N PRO A 26 10.49 -7.31 -7.63
CA PRO A 26 10.64 -7.37 -9.07
C PRO A 26 11.56 -6.22 -9.55
N GLU A 27 12.41 -6.50 -10.54
CA GLU A 27 13.43 -5.54 -10.97
C GLU A 27 12.85 -4.29 -11.64
N ASP A 28 11.70 -4.41 -12.31
CA ASP A 28 11.02 -3.31 -13.01
C ASP A 28 10.38 -2.28 -12.08
N ALA A 29 10.03 -2.68 -10.85
CA ALA A 29 9.48 -1.80 -9.83
C ALA A 29 10.57 -1.18 -8.92
N LEU A 30 11.85 -1.49 -9.14
CA LEU A 30 12.92 -0.95 -8.31
C LEU A 30 13.20 0.52 -8.61
N PRO A 31 13.60 1.31 -7.59
CA PRO A 31 14.13 2.64 -7.81
C PRO A 31 15.35 2.61 -8.75
N PRO A 32 15.52 3.60 -9.65
CA PRO A 32 16.64 3.65 -10.59
C PRO A 32 18.02 3.61 -9.92
N GLU A 33 18.11 4.10 -8.68
CA GLU A 33 19.33 4.07 -7.88
C GLU A 33 19.74 2.64 -7.49
N VAL A 34 18.77 1.79 -7.14
CA VAL A 34 18.98 0.39 -6.79
C VAL A 34 19.33 -0.42 -8.04
N LEU A 35 18.69 -0.12 -9.17
CA LEU A 35 19.03 -0.76 -10.45
C LEU A 35 20.48 -0.50 -10.87
N LYS A 36 20.99 0.72 -10.64
CA LYS A 36 22.38 1.07 -10.93
C LYS A 36 23.40 0.30 -10.07
N SER A 37 23.01 -0.13 -8.87
CA SER A 37 23.88 -0.88 -7.96
C SER A 37 23.86 -2.40 -8.20
N LYS A 38 23.09 -2.88 -9.19
CA LYS A 38 22.99 -4.30 -9.52
C LYS A 38 24.37 -4.94 -9.76
N PRO A 39 24.72 -6.00 -9.02
CA PRO A 39 25.95 -6.74 -9.26
C PRO A 39 26.02 -7.31 -10.67
N LYS A 40 27.14 -7.03 -11.39
CA LYS A 40 27.36 -7.51 -12.77
C LYS A 40 27.72 -8.99 -12.86
N LYS A 41 28.08 -9.62 -11.73
CA LYS A 41 28.54 -11.00 -11.65
C LYS A 41 27.81 -11.72 -10.54
N GLY A 42 27.51 -13.00 -10.78
CA GLY A 42 26.82 -13.85 -9.83
C GLY A 42 25.30 -13.72 -9.91
N ARG A 43 24.62 -14.73 -9.38
CA ARG A 43 23.17 -14.74 -9.28
C ARG A 43 22.76 -13.99 -8.02
N THR A 44 22.05 -12.89 -8.20
CA THR A 44 21.56 -12.04 -7.10
C THR A 44 20.10 -11.70 -7.32
N TRP A 45 19.40 -11.46 -6.21
CA TRP A 45 18.00 -11.08 -6.19
C TRP A 45 17.88 -9.76 -5.43
N PRO A 46 17.11 -8.80 -5.95
CA PRO A 46 16.82 -7.61 -5.19
C PRO A 46 15.80 -7.98 -4.11
N VAL A 47 16.08 -7.57 -2.89
CA VAL A 47 15.20 -7.80 -1.74
C VAL A 47 14.82 -6.48 -1.10
N CYS A 48 13.59 -6.36 -0.64
CA CYS A 48 13.09 -5.24 0.15
C CYS A 48 12.91 -5.69 1.61
N TYR A 49 13.60 -5.03 2.55
CA TYR A 49 13.52 -5.36 3.97
C TYR A 49 12.24 -4.83 4.60
N PHE A 50 11.51 -5.69 5.31
CA PHE A 50 10.32 -5.27 6.03
C PHE A 50 10.67 -4.30 7.17
N ALA A 51 9.74 -3.38 7.49
CA ALA A 51 9.85 -2.28 8.46
C ALA A 51 10.89 -1.18 8.14
N GLU A 52 11.83 -1.42 7.22
CA GLU A 52 12.83 -0.42 6.81
C GLU A 52 12.61 0.11 5.40
N ALA A 53 11.89 -0.63 4.53
CA ALA A 53 11.65 -0.23 3.14
C ALA A 53 12.96 0.03 2.36
N THR A 54 14.05 -0.64 2.77
CA THR A 54 15.37 -0.55 2.14
C THR A 54 15.60 -1.71 1.19
N PHE A 55 16.37 -1.46 0.14
CA PHE A 55 16.67 -2.46 -0.88
C PHE A 55 18.13 -2.93 -0.80
N ASN A 56 18.36 -4.21 -1.07
CA ASN A 56 19.70 -4.76 -1.29
C ASN A 56 19.70 -5.84 -2.38
N TRP A 57 20.85 -6.07 -3.01
CA TRP A 57 21.07 -7.19 -3.92
C TRP A 57 21.72 -8.34 -3.18
N ASP A 58 20.91 -9.33 -2.83
CA ASP A 58 21.34 -10.48 -2.03
C ASP A 58 21.69 -11.68 -2.93
N SER A 59 22.61 -12.52 -2.44
CA SER A 59 23.05 -13.72 -3.15
C SER A 59 22.42 -14.97 -2.55
N GLU A 60 22.49 -16.11 -3.25
CA GLU A 60 21.93 -17.38 -2.76
C GLU A 60 22.52 -17.79 -1.40
N ARG A 61 23.75 -17.35 -1.09
CA ARG A 61 24.41 -17.66 0.19
C ARG A 61 23.87 -16.87 1.38
N THR A 62 23.27 -15.71 1.12
CA THR A 62 22.75 -14.82 2.17
C THR A 62 21.24 -14.95 2.33
N LEU A 63 20.56 -15.64 1.41
CA LEU A 63 19.12 -15.84 1.43
C LEU A 63 18.73 -17.25 1.86
N SER A 64 17.69 -17.32 2.68
CA SER A 64 16.99 -18.56 3.03
C SER A 64 15.48 -18.32 2.95
N PRO A 65 14.66 -19.32 2.59
CA PRO A 65 13.21 -19.19 2.67
C PRO A 65 12.78 -18.89 4.11
N LEU A 66 11.87 -17.95 4.29
CA LEU A 66 11.32 -17.62 5.60
C LEU A 66 9.89 -18.16 5.70
N THR A 67 9.66 -19.09 6.62
CA THR A 67 8.32 -19.65 6.86
C THR A 67 7.63 -18.93 8.02
N THR A 68 6.30 -19.01 8.07
CA THR A 68 5.49 -18.47 9.16
C THR A 68 5.86 -19.06 10.53
N GLU A 69 6.23 -20.35 10.56
CA GLU A 69 6.72 -21.04 11.76
C GLU A 69 8.03 -20.43 12.29
N MET A 70 8.95 -20.06 11.39
CA MET A 70 10.19 -19.38 11.76
C MET A 70 9.89 -17.99 12.35
N CYS A 71 8.93 -17.26 11.78
CA CYS A 71 8.47 -15.97 12.34
C CYS A 71 7.90 -16.14 13.76
N HIS A 72 6.99 -17.09 13.97
CA HIS A 72 6.44 -17.36 15.31
C HIS A 72 7.53 -17.76 16.32
N SER A 73 8.47 -18.62 15.91
CA SER A 73 9.61 -19.04 16.73
C SER A 73 10.49 -17.86 17.16
N PHE A 74 10.74 -16.93 16.23
CA PHE A 74 11.49 -15.70 16.51
C PHE A 74 10.72 -14.79 17.47
N LEU A 75 9.45 -14.47 17.18
CA LEU A 75 8.63 -13.56 17.97
C LEU A 75 8.44 -14.05 19.42
N LYS A 76 8.27 -15.36 19.62
CA LYS A 76 8.19 -15.97 20.96
C LYS A 76 9.48 -15.79 21.76
N LYS A 77 10.64 -15.83 21.11
CA LYS A 77 11.96 -15.68 21.75
C LYS A 77 12.37 -14.21 21.94
N SER A 78 11.86 -13.31 21.11
CA SER A 78 12.34 -11.93 20.97
C SER A 78 11.54 -10.88 21.76
N SER A 79 10.97 -11.23 22.93
CA SER A 79 10.13 -10.37 23.80
C SER A 79 10.82 -9.12 24.42
N GLY A 80 11.97 -8.68 23.92
CA GLY A 80 12.78 -7.61 24.52
C GLY A 80 12.73 -6.26 23.77
N LYS A 81 12.81 -5.14 24.51
CA LYS A 81 12.81 -3.75 23.99
C LYS A 81 13.92 -3.41 22.96
N LYS A 82 15.01 -4.19 22.91
CA LYS A 82 16.23 -3.83 22.15
C LYS A 82 16.16 -4.06 20.63
N ALA A 83 15.11 -4.70 20.11
CA ALA A 83 15.01 -5.03 18.69
C ALA A 83 13.64 -4.67 18.08
N LYS A 84 13.04 -3.52 18.49
CA LYS A 84 11.68 -3.12 18.09
C LYS A 84 11.44 -3.18 16.57
N ARG A 85 12.40 -2.72 15.74
CA ARG A 85 12.27 -2.76 14.27
C ARG A 85 12.38 -4.17 13.68
N LEU A 86 13.26 -4.99 14.24
CA LEU A 86 13.40 -6.38 13.80
C LEU A 86 12.15 -7.17 14.14
N VAL A 87 11.61 -7.01 15.35
CA VAL A 87 10.32 -7.60 15.74
C VAL A 87 9.22 -7.19 14.78
N MET A 88 9.10 -5.89 14.48
CA MET A 88 8.15 -5.37 13.49
C MET A 88 8.34 -5.98 12.10
N ALA A 89 9.58 -6.18 11.64
CA ALA A 89 9.86 -6.82 10.36
C ALA A 89 9.36 -8.27 10.31
N TYR A 90 9.50 -9.02 11.41
CA TYR A 90 8.95 -10.38 11.53
C TYR A 90 7.43 -10.40 11.68
N GLU A 91 6.82 -9.42 12.34
CA GLU A 91 5.37 -9.25 12.40
C GLU A 91 4.80 -8.99 11.00
N ILE A 92 5.40 -8.08 10.23
CA ILE A 92 5.01 -7.83 8.84
C ILE A 92 5.17 -9.09 8.00
N ALA A 93 6.29 -9.81 8.12
CA ALA A 93 6.49 -11.06 7.38
C ALA A 93 5.45 -12.12 7.74
N LEU A 94 5.01 -12.16 9.01
CA LEU A 94 4.00 -13.10 9.49
C LEU A 94 2.61 -12.81 8.92
N GLU A 95 2.28 -11.54 8.69
CA GLU A 95 1.05 -11.14 7.98
C GLU A 95 1.04 -11.59 6.51
N ASN A 96 2.17 -12.09 6.00
CA ASN A 96 2.36 -12.61 4.64
C ASN A 96 1.82 -11.65 3.55
N PRO A 97 2.32 -10.39 3.53
CA PRO A 97 1.83 -9.37 2.60
C PRO A 97 2.16 -9.77 1.16
N SER A 98 1.23 -9.44 0.27
CA SER A 98 1.46 -9.59 -1.16
C SER A 98 2.46 -8.54 -1.67
N LEU A 99 3.14 -8.86 -2.77
CA LEU A 99 4.08 -7.94 -3.39
C LEU A 99 3.42 -6.61 -3.79
N ASP A 100 2.19 -6.65 -4.30
CA ASP A 100 1.41 -5.47 -4.68
C ASP A 100 1.11 -4.55 -3.49
N GLU A 101 0.84 -5.13 -2.31
CA GLU A 101 0.63 -4.35 -1.08
C GLU A 101 1.90 -3.64 -0.63
N ILE A 102 3.05 -4.30 -0.75
CA ILE A 102 4.35 -3.71 -0.43
C ILE A 102 4.67 -2.58 -1.41
N ILE A 103 4.55 -2.79 -2.72
CA ILE A 103 4.73 -1.75 -3.74
C ILE A 103 3.80 -0.56 -3.46
N GLY A 104 2.53 -0.82 -3.16
CA GLY A 104 1.56 0.20 -2.81
C GLY A 104 1.97 1.02 -1.57
N SER A 105 2.53 0.38 -0.54
CA SER A 105 3.04 1.08 0.65
C SER A 105 4.26 1.96 0.35
N LEU A 106 5.22 1.45 -0.43
CA LEU A 106 6.44 2.18 -0.79
C LEU A 106 6.14 3.43 -1.61
N ASN A 107 5.18 3.34 -2.54
CA ASN A 107 4.77 4.49 -3.33
C ASN A 107 4.12 5.58 -2.46
N ILE A 108 3.37 5.20 -1.42
CA ILE A 108 2.78 6.16 -0.48
C ILE A 108 3.87 6.86 0.34
N ASP A 109 4.85 6.10 0.86
CA ASP A 109 5.93 6.65 1.67
C ASP A 109 6.84 7.59 0.85
N ALA A 110 7.03 7.30 -0.44
CA ALA A 110 7.79 8.17 -1.36
C ALA A 110 7.08 9.52 -1.62
N GLU A 111 5.75 9.52 -1.73
CA GLU A 111 4.94 10.73 -1.87
C GLU A 111 4.88 11.56 -0.56
N GLU A 112 4.87 10.89 0.60
CA GLU A 112 4.89 11.58 1.90
C GLU A 112 6.27 12.20 2.19
N SER A 113 7.36 11.49 1.86
CA SER A 113 8.74 11.98 2.01
C SER A 113 9.06 13.16 1.09
N SER A 114 8.32 13.32 -0.02
CA SER A 114 8.48 14.47 -0.94
C SER A 114 7.67 15.72 -0.53
N LYS A 115 6.70 15.62 0.40
CA LYS A 115 6.02 16.77 1.06
C LYS A 115 6.74 17.26 2.32
N ALA A 116 7.60 16.46 2.94
CA ALA A 116 8.43 16.86 4.08
C ALA A 116 9.82 17.33 3.61
N LYS A 117 10.28 18.50 4.07
CA LYS A 117 11.67 18.94 3.87
C LYS A 117 12.65 17.80 4.25
N PRO A 118 13.64 17.47 3.42
CA PRO A 118 14.44 16.27 3.62
C PRO A 118 15.37 16.45 4.82
N LYS A 119 15.23 15.55 5.80
CA LYS A 119 16.33 15.20 6.69
C LYS A 119 16.55 13.70 6.52
N GLN A 120 17.73 13.39 6.00
CA GLN A 120 18.39 12.08 5.93
C GLN A 120 18.15 11.26 4.65
N GLU A 121 19.04 11.52 3.68
CA GLU A 121 19.84 10.55 2.91
C GLU A 121 19.54 9.06 3.19
N PRO A 122 19.14 8.28 2.17
CA PRO A 122 19.11 6.83 2.27
C PRO A 122 20.52 6.33 2.57
N GLN A 123 20.73 5.71 3.73
CA GLN A 123 21.98 5.04 4.04
C GLN A 123 22.11 3.79 3.17
N ILE A 124 22.72 3.97 2.01
CA ILE A 124 23.26 2.87 1.20
C ILE A 124 24.41 2.29 2.02
N VAL A 125 24.19 1.17 2.72
CA VAL A 125 25.25 0.42 3.41
C VAL A 125 26.13 -0.29 2.39
N ALA A 126 26.92 0.48 1.64
CA ALA A 126 28.00 -0.03 0.82
C ALA A 126 29.16 -0.46 1.74
N SER A 127 29.27 -1.76 1.99
CA SER A 127 30.42 -2.36 2.67
C SER A 127 31.68 -2.24 1.81
N ASN A 128 32.62 -1.38 2.22
CA ASN A 128 34.06 -1.58 2.05
C ASN A 128 34.88 -0.77 3.09
N SER A 129 35.86 -1.42 3.71
CA SER A 129 36.71 -0.95 4.82
C SER A 129 37.85 0.02 4.35
N PRO A 130 38.71 0.62 5.22
CA PRO A 130 38.62 2.00 5.72
C PRO A 130 39.78 2.94 5.30
N ARG A 131 39.52 4.24 5.05
CA ARG A 131 40.57 5.29 5.18
C ARG A 131 40.05 6.74 5.36
N LYS A 132 40.49 7.34 6.48
CA LYS A 132 40.50 8.76 6.94
C LYS A 132 40.38 9.90 5.90
N LYS A 133 39.55 10.94 6.14
CA LYS A 133 39.86 12.29 6.75
C LYS A 133 38.86 13.42 6.33
N LYS A 134 38.29 14.10 7.33
CA LYS A 134 38.03 15.56 7.55
C LYS A 134 37.28 16.48 6.54
N THR A 135 36.22 17.15 7.07
CA THR A 135 35.80 18.59 7.01
C THR A 135 35.73 19.30 5.63
N ASP A 136 34.79 20.18 5.26
CA ASP A 136 33.99 21.19 5.96
C ASP A 136 32.87 21.72 5.01
N SER A 137 31.91 22.42 5.60
CA SER A 137 30.82 23.28 5.10
C SER A 137 30.96 23.95 3.70
N ASN A 138 29.88 24.03 2.91
CA ASN A 138 29.25 25.32 2.54
C ASN A 138 27.89 25.18 1.83
N LYS A 139 27.09 26.22 2.01
CA LYS A 139 25.69 26.48 1.65
C LYS A 139 25.61 27.35 0.39
N SER A 140 24.75 26.98 -0.57
CA SER A 140 24.15 27.81 -1.65
C SER A 140 23.58 26.86 -2.71
N SER A 141 22.53 27.11 -3.48
CA SER A 141 21.42 28.07 -3.51
C SER A 141 20.54 27.61 -4.69
N LYS A 142 19.22 27.50 -4.45
CA LYS A 142 18.09 27.47 -5.41
C LYS A 142 18.39 27.36 -6.92
N SER A 143 17.75 26.40 -7.57
CA SER A 143 16.84 26.71 -8.68
C SER A 143 15.71 25.68 -8.75
N SER A 144 14.50 26.22 -8.79
CA SER A 144 13.20 25.56 -8.82
C SER A 144 12.82 25.22 -10.26
N THR A 145 12.44 23.97 -10.51
CA THR A 145 11.81 23.57 -11.77
C THR A 145 10.62 22.65 -11.45
N PRO A 146 9.41 22.94 -11.97
CA PRO A 146 8.22 22.14 -11.71
C PRO A 146 8.33 20.80 -12.45
N GLN A 147 8.15 19.68 -11.73
CA GLN A 147 8.13 18.34 -12.33
C GLN A 147 6.70 17.84 -12.55
N PRO A 148 6.47 17.06 -13.61
CA PRO A 148 5.18 16.89 -14.27
C PRO A 148 4.29 15.85 -13.59
N LYS A 149 2.97 16.04 -13.71
CA LYS A 149 1.92 15.09 -13.31
C LYS A 149 2.16 13.74 -14.00
N ARG A 150 2.63 12.72 -13.27
CA ARG A 150 2.70 11.34 -13.79
C ARG A 150 1.28 10.83 -14.05
N SER A 151 1.04 10.31 -15.25
CA SER A 151 -0.22 9.66 -15.61
C SER A 151 -0.21 8.23 -15.09
N TYR A 152 -1.14 7.89 -14.19
CA TYR A 152 -1.32 6.53 -13.71
C TYR A 152 -2.04 5.67 -14.76
N THR A 153 -1.63 4.42 -14.91
CA THR A 153 -2.38 3.42 -15.70
C THR A 153 -3.65 2.99 -14.95
N ASP A 154 -4.64 2.45 -15.67
CA ASP A 154 -5.91 2.06 -15.03
C ASP A 154 -5.75 0.88 -14.05
N ALA A 155 -4.80 -0.02 -14.31
CA ALA A 155 -4.46 -1.10 -13.38
C ALA A 155 -3.87 -0.57 -12.05
N GLU A 156 -2.97 0.42 -12.12
CA GLU A 156 -2.39 1.05 -10.92
C GLU A 156 -3.44 1.80 -10.11
N LYS A 157 -4.35 2.51 -10.78
CA LYS A 157 -5.50 3.16 -10.13
C LYS A 157 -6.36 2.16 -9.37
N GLU A 158 -6.63 1.01 -10.00
CA GLU A 158 -7.41 -0.07 -9.37
C GLU A 158 -6.73 -0.63 -8.13
N THR A 159 -5.44 -0.92 -8.20
CA THR A 159 -4.66 -1.42 -7.07
C THR A 159 -4.65 -0.41 -5.92
N LEU A 160 -4.44 0.87 -6.21
CA LEU A 160 -4.48 1.94 -5.21
C LEU A 160 -5.87 2.03 -4.55
N ALA A 161 -6.95 2.05 -5.33
CA ALA A 161 -8.31 2.13 -4.81
C ALA A 161 -8.67 0.92 -3.92
N LYS A 162 -8.22 -0.29 -4.28
CA LYS A 162 -8.37 -1.50 -3.45
C LYS A 162 -7.56 -1.39 -2.16
N SER A 163 -6.34 -0.86 -2.21
CA SER A 163 -5.50 -0.67 -1.03
C SER A 163 -6.15 0.30 -0.03
N TYR A 164 -6.69 1.44 -0.50
CA TYR A 164 -7.41 2.40 0.35
C TYR A 164 -8.65 1.76 0.96
N ARG A 165 -9.39 0.98 0.18
CA ARG A 165 -10.55 0.23 0.67
C ARG A 165 -10.16 -0.70 1.83
N ALA A 166 -9.13 -1.52 1.63
CA ALA A 166 -8.71 -2.52 2.63
C ALA A 166 -8.25 -1.85 3.93
N LYS A 167 -7.43 -0.79 3.83
CA LYS A 167 -6.93 -0.03 4.99
C LYS A 167 -8.06 0.61 5.78
N LEU A 168 -8.99 1.29 5.11
CA LEU A 168 -10.15 1.91 5.77
C LEU A 168 -11.11 0.86 6.35
N GLN A 169 -11.32 -0.27 5.67
CA GLN A 169 -12.19 -1.34 6.15
C GLN A 169 -11.61 -2.04 7.39
N LYS A 170 -10.30 -2.36 7.40
CA LYS A 170 -9.59 -2.98 8.54
C LYS A 170 -9.46 -2.00 9.71
N GLY A 171 -9.16 -0.73 9.42
CA GLY A 171 -8.93 0.29 10.45
C GLY A 171 -10.21 0.78 11.13
N LEU A 172 -11.28 1.00 10.36
CA LEU A 172 -12.49 1.70 10.85
C LEU A 172 -13.76 0.85 10.89
N VAL A 173 -13.90 -0.20 10.06
CA VAL A 173 -15.21 -0.87 9.85
C VAL A 173 -15.31 -2.27 10.47
N ILE A 174 -14.27 -3.11 10.34
CA ILE A 174 -14.31 -4.51 10.81
C ILE A 174 -13.94 -4.66 12.29
N ARG A 175 -13.48 -3.59 12.95
CA ARG A 175 -12.75 -3.73 14.21
C ARG A 175 -13.66 -3.96 15.42
N GLU A 176 -13.42 -5.05 16.15
CA GLU A 176 -14.08 -5.36 17.43
C GLU A 176 -13.44 -4.64 18.63
N THR A 177 -12.20 -4.13 18.49
CA THR A 177 -11.43 -3.44 19.53
C THR A 177 -11.34 -1.93 19.30
N GLN A 178 -11.25 -1.15 20.39
CA GLN A 178 -11.16 0.32 20.32
C GLN A 178 -9.81 0.73 19.68
N PRO A 179 -9.82 1.48 18.57
CA PRO A 179 -8.59 1.79 17.82
C PRO A 179 -7.67 2.74 18.59
N SER A 180 -6.35 2.54 18.45
CA SER A 180 -5.34 3.46 18.98
C SER A 180 -5.35 4.78 18.21
N ILE A 181 -4.92 5.86 18.87
CA ILE A 181 -4.79 7.21 18.27
C ILE A 181 -3.89 7.17 17.02
N GLU A 182 -2.80 6.40 17.06
CA GLU A 182 -1.86 6.25 15.93
C GLU A 182 -2.53 5.62 14.70
N GLU A 183 -3.45 4.68 14.91
CA GLU A 183 -4.14 3.98 13.82
C GLU A 183 -5.26 4.85 13.22
N LEU A 184 -5.92 5.66 14.06
CA LEU A 184 -6.85 6.69 13.58
C LEU A 184 -6.13 7.74 12.74
N GLN A 185 -4.94 8.19 13.17
CA GLN A 185 -4.08 9.07 12.37
C GLN A 185 -3.73 8.44 11.01
N HIS A 186 -3.38 7.15 10.99
CA HIS A 186 -3.11 6.43 9.76
C HIS A 186 -4.34 6.40 8.83
N CYS A 187 -5.53 6.08 9.36
CA CYS A 187 -6.77 6.09 8.58
C CYS A 187 -7.10 7.49 8.02
N SER A 188 -6.80 8.55 8.78
CA SER A 188 -6.98 9.94 8.33
C SER A 188 -6.04 10.29 7.17
N SER A 189 -4.77 9.87 7.24
CA SER A 189 -3.81 10.05 6.15
C SER A 189 -4.26 9.32 4.88
N VAL A 190 -4.75 8.08 5.02
CA VAL A 190 -5.32 7.31 3.91
C VAL A 190 -6.49 8.04 3.24
N LEU A 191 -7.38 8.66 4.02
CA LEU A 191 -8.47 9.49 3.44
C LEU A 191 -7.94 10.73 2.71
N SER A 192 -6.84 11.34 3.18
CA SER A 192 -6.24 12.51 2.52
C SER A 192 -5.69 12.14 1.15
N HIS A 193 -5.03 10.99 1.06
CA HIS A 193 -4.51 10.48 -0.21
C HIS A 193 -5.65 10.12 -1.15
N LEU A 194 -6.77 9.59 -0.63
CA LEU A 194 -7.95 9.31 -1.45
C LEU A 194 -8.60 10.60 -1.99
N GLU A 195 -8.69 11.66 -1.20
CA GLU A 195 -9.20 12.97 -1.64
C GLU A 195 -8.33 13.59 -2.73
N GLU A 196 -7.00 13.54 -2.56
CA GLU A 196 -6.03 14.02 -3.55
C GLU A 196 -6.09 13.17 -4.83
N PHE A 197 -6.19 11.85 -4.69
CA PHE A 197 -6.38 10.92 -5.81
C PHE A 197 -7.63 11.26 -6.62
N GLN A 198 -8.77 11.51 -5.96
CA GLN A 198 -9.98 11.93 -6.64
C GLN A 198 -9.81 13.27 -7.36
N ALA A 199 -9.16 14.25 -6.73
CA ALA A 199 -9.01 15.59 -7.30
C ALA A 199 -8.01 15.65 -8.48
N THR A 200 -6.99 14.79 -8.47
CA THR A 200 -5.89 14.84 -9.45
C THR A 200 -6.08 13.88 -10.62
N ILE A 201 -6.54 12.66 -10.34
CA ILE A 201 -6.61 11.56 -11.31
C ILE A 201 -8.07 11.33 -11.76
N GLY A 202 -9.03 11.66 -10.90
CA GLY A 202 -10.44 11.37 -11.13
C GLY A 202 -10.78 9.91 -10.83
N VAL A 203 -11.99 9.69 -10.31
CA VAL A 203 -12.51 8.36 -10.02
C VAL A 203 -13.49 7.95 -11.11
N SER A 204 -13.19 6.87 -11.82
CA SER A 204 -14.05 6.33 -12.87
C SER A 204 -15.10 5.36 -12.33
N LEU A 205 -16.16 5.14 -13.11
CA LEU A 205 -17.23 4.19 -12.80
C LEU A 205 -16.70 2.77 -12.56
N GLU A 206 -15.84 2.27 -13.45
CA GLU A 206 -15.23 0.94 -13.35
C GLU A 206 -14.40 0.79 -12.07
N LEU A 207 -13.63 1.81 -11.73
CA LEU A 207 -12.80 1.85 -10.54
C LEU A 207 -13.63 1.73 -9.25
N LEU A 208 -14.80 2.39 -9.21
CA LEU A 208 -15.74 2.25 -8.08
C LEU A 208 -16.45 0.90 -8.05
N LYS A 209 -16.70 0.28 -9.21
CA LYS A 209 -17.28 -1.07 -9.30
C LYS A 209 -16.32 -2.13 -8.77
N THR A 210 -15.04 -2.08 -9.16
CA THR A 210 -14.02 -3.06 -8.79
C THR A 210 -13.60 -2.89 -7.33
N SER A 211 -13.18 -1.69 -6.92
CA SER A 211 -12.74 -1.40 -5.55
C SER A 211 -13.89 -1.43 -4.53
N LYS A 212 -15.13 -1.17 -4.98
CA LYS A 212 -16.33 -1.05 -4.12
C LYS A 212 -16.15 -0.01 -2.98
N LEU A 213 -15.24 0.95 -3.14
CA LEU A 213 -14.80 1.88 -2.09
C LEU A 213 -15.96 2.68 -1.47
N HIS A 214 -16.92 3.08 -2.30
CA HIS A 214 -18.17 3.73 -1.88
C HIS A 214 -18.95 2.95 -0.80
N LYS A 215 -18.83 1.62 -0.74
CA LYS A 215 -19.49 0.83 0.32
C LYS A 215 -18.82 1.01 1.67
N VAL A 216 -17.49 1.13 1.69
CA VAL A 216 -16.71 1.33 2.92
C VAL A 216 -16.95 2.74 3.44
N LEU A 217 -16.94 3.75 2.58
CA LEU A 217 -17.28 5.13 2.99
C LEU A 217 -18.68 5.22 3.61
N LYS A 218 -19.67 4.54 3.01
CA LYS A 218 -21.03 4.44 3.59
C LYS A 218 -21.05 3.70 4.92
N ALA A 219 -20.19 2.70 5.11
CA ALA A 219 -20.09 1.98 6.38
C ALA A 219 -19.44 2.87 7.45
N ILE A 220 -18.43 3.66 7.11
CA ILE A 220 -17.76 4.59 8.03
C ILE A 220 -18.77 5.63 8.58
N ILE A 221 -19.58 6.25 7.72
CA ILE A 221 -20.61 7.23 8.14
C ILE A 221 -21.63 6.60 9.09
N LYS A 222 -21.90 5.29 8.97
CA LYS A 222 -22.83 4.58 9.83
C LYS A 222 -22.28 4.28 11.23
N ILE A 223 -21.01 4.58 11.52
CA ILE A 223 -20.38 4.30 12.81
C ILE A 223 -20.42 5.57 13.68
N PRO A 224 -21.34 5.69 14.65
CA PRO A 224 -21.53 6.95 15.40
C PRO A 224 -20.30 7.34 16.24
N LYS A 225 -19.44 6.37 16.57
CA LYS A 225 -18.20 6.60 17.32
C LYS A 225 -17.20 7.50 16.57
N LEU A 226 -17.31 7.59 15.25
CA LEU A 226 -16.43 8.38 14.37
C LEU A 226 -17.02 9.76 14.02
N GLU A 227 -18.18 10.11 14.58
CA GLU A 227 -18.85 11.40 14.35
C GLU A 227 -18.22 12.57 15.12
N ARG A 228 -17.28 12.28 16.03
CA ARG A 228 -16.67 13.27 16.91
C ARG A 228 -15.93 14.33 16.06
N PRO A 229 -16.38 15.60 16.06
CA PRO A 229 -15.75 16.66 15.27
C PRO A 229 -14.29 16.93 15.64
N GLU A 230 -13.91 16.54 16.86
CA GLU A 230 -12.58 16.66 17.45
C GLU A 230 -11.56 15.68 16.80
N ASP A 231 -12.02 14.57 16.21
CA ASP A 231 -11.16 13.49 15.70
C ASP A 231 -11.26 13.37 14.15
N PHE A 232 -10.32 14.00 13.44
CA PHE A 232 -10.01 13.81 12.00
C PHE A 232 -11.15 13.96 10.96
N GLN A 233 -12.38 14.29 11.38
CA GLN A 233 -13.54 14.60 10.55
C GLN A 233 -13.94 13.50 9.56
N PHE A 234 -13.82 12.23 9.95
CA PHE A 234 -14.07 11.07 9.07
C PHE A 234 -15.43 11.12 8.36
N HIS A 235 -16.51 11.45 9.08
CA HIS A 235 -17.86 11.51 8.51
C HIS A 235 -17.97 12.57 7.41
N LYS A 236 -17.57 13.82 7.72
CA LYS A 236 -17.64 14.94 6.79
C LYS A 236 -16.83 14.68 5.51
N ARG A 237 -15.66 14.06 5.65
CA ARG A 237 -14.78 13.70 4.52
C ARG A 237 -15.39 12.60 3.65
N CYS A 238 -15.92 11.55 4.28
CA CYS A 238 -16.60 10.46 3.58
C CYS A 238 -17.88 10.94 2.87
N GLU A 239 -18.65 11.83 3.51
CA GLU A 239 -19.84 12.43 2.91
C GLU A 239 -19.51 13.25 1.67
N LYS A 240 -18.45 14.07 1.73
CA LYS A 240 -17.99 14.85 0.59
C LYS A 240 -17.60 13.95 -0.59
N LEU A 241 -16.77 12.93 -0.36
CA LEU A 241 -16.37 11.96 -1.39
C LEU A 241 -17.59 11.23 -1.98
N LEU A 242 -18.55 10.83 -1.14
CA LEU A 242 -19.78 10.18 -1.61
C LEU A 242 -20.67 11.12 -2.41
N SER A 243 -20.74 12.40 -2.04
CA SER A 243 -21.46 13.43 -2.79
C SER A 243 -20.91 13.53 -4.20
N ASP A 244 -19.59 13.63 -4.33
CA ASP A 244 -18.91 13.72 -5.63
C ASP A 244 -19.06 12.45 -6.48
N TRP A 245 -19.31 11.29 -5.84
CA TRP A 245 -19.53 10.02 -6.52
C TRP A 245 -21.01 9.67 -6.69
N THR A 246 -21.95 10.55 -6.35
CA THR A 246 -23.40 10.24 -6.33
C THR A 246 -23.88 9.73 -7.68
N ASP A 247 -23.46 10.36 -8.77
CA ASP A 247 -23.85 9.99 -10.14
C ASP A 247 -23.24 8.65 -10.53
N LEU A 248 -21.95 8.44 -10.23
CA LEU A 248 -21.24 7.19 -10.48
C LEU A 248 -21.88 6.04 -9.69
N ILE A 249 -22.23 6.26 -8.43
CA ILE A 249 -22.89 5.27 -7.57
C ILE A 249 -24.28 4.94 -8.10
N SER A 250 -25.01 5.93 -8.61
CA SER A 250 -26.34 5.74 -9.21
C SER A 250 -26.26 4.93 -10.51
N ALA A 251 -25.27 5.21 -11.35
CA ALA A 251 -24.99 4.41 -12.55
C ALA A 251 -24.66 2.94 -12.20
N ILE A 252 -23.88 2.69 -11.13
CA ILE A 252 -23.60 1.32 -10.63
C ILE A 252 -24.88 0.59 -10.19
N LYS A 253 -25.84 1.31 -9.60
CA LYS A 253 -27.11 0.72 -9.17
C LYS A 253 -28.03 0.40 -10.35
N ASN A 254 -28.10 1.29 -11.34
CA ASN A 254 -28.98 1.12 -12.49
C ASN A 254 -28.54 -0.01 -13.42
N GLU A 255 -27.23 -0.25 -13.58
CA GLU A 255 -26.70 -1.42 -14.31
C GLU A 255 -26.97 -2.76 -13.62
N LYS A 256 -27.22 -2.77 -12.31
CA LYS A 256 -27.52 -4.00 -11.56
C LYS A 256 -28.96 -4.48 -11.71
N VAL A 257 -29.79 -3.79 -12.49
CA VAL A 257 -31.10 -4.28 -12.92
C VAL A 257 -30.87 -5.06 -14.21
N PRO A 258 -30.90 -6.41 -14.19
CA PRO A 258 -30.83 -7.17 -15.42
C PRO A 258 -32.08 -6.86 -16.25
N GLU A 259 -31.88 -6.59 -17.52
CA GLU A 259 -32.86 -6.67 -18.58
C GLU A 259 -33.38 -8.12 -18.67
N TYR A 260 -34.27 -8.50 -17.75
CA TYR A 260 -35.07 -9.72 -17.85
C TYR A 260 -36.48 -9.42 -17.36
N GLY A 261 -37.36 -9.14 -18.31
CA GLY A 261 -38.76 -8.86 -18.02
C GLY A 261 -39.67 -8.62 -19.22
N ILE A 262 -39.27 -8.98 -20.46
CA ILE A 262 -40.27 -9.15 -21.52
C ILE A 262 -41.02 -10.45 -21.21
N LYS A 263 -42.13 -10.34 -20.49
CA LYS A 263 -43.12 -11.42 -20.40
C LYS A 263 -43.72 -11.61 -21.79
N PRO A 264 -43.88 -12.85 -22.28
CA PRO A 264 -44.68 -13.08 -23.47
C PRO A 264 -46.12 -12.66 -23.16
N GLU A 265 -46.61 -11.77 -24.00
CA GLU A 265 -47.99 -11.32 -24.12
C GLU A 265 -48.92 -12.54 -24.21
N ALA A 266 -49.72 -12.74 -23.16
CA ALA A 266 -50.77 -13.73 -23.17
C ALA A 266 -51.84 -13.27 -24.16
N ALA A 267 -51.99 -14.00 -25.26
CA ALA A 267 -53.06 -13.82 -26.22
C ALA A 267 -54.42 -14.13 -25.55
N GLU A 268 -55.06 -13.11 -24.99
CA GLU A 268 -56.51 -13.10 -24.78
C GLU A 268 -57.19 -12.94 -26.14
N THR A 269 -57.48 -14.07 -26.80
CA THR A 269 -58.54 -14.07 -27.82
C THR A 269 -59.88 -14.13 -27.10
N THR A 270 -60.42 -12.95 -26.87
CA THR A 270 -61.82 -12.76 -26.52
C THR A 270 -62.70 -13.12 -27.71
N ARG A 271 -63.54 -14.14 -27.49
CA ARG A 271 -64.94 -14.26 -27.93
C ARG A 271 -65.42 -13.15 -28.88
N SER A 272 -65.62 -13.49 -30.16
CA SER A 272 -66.56 -12.76 -31.03
C SER A 272 -67.78 -13.65 -31.28
N GLU A 273 -68.89 -13.18 -30.73
CA GLU A 273 -70.24 -13.67 -30.96
C GLU A 273 -70.97 -12.54 -31.71
N LYS A 274 -71.02 -12.63 -33.03
CA LYS A 274 -72.14 -12.20 -33.88
C LYS A 274 -71.90 -12.57 -35.34
#